data_AF-A0A3E5ECF8-F1
#
_entry.id   AF-A0A3E5ECF8-F1
#
_cell.length_a   1.000
_cell.length_b   1.000
_cell.length_c   1.000
_cell.angle_alpha   90.00
_cell.angle_beta   90.00
_cell.angle_gamma   90.00
#
_symmetry.space_group_name_H-M   'P 1'
#
loop_
_entity.id
_entity.type
_entity.pdbx_description
1 polymer ?
#
loop_
_entity_poly.entity_id
_entity_poly.type
_entity_poly.pdbx_seq_one_letter_code
_entity_poly.pdbx_strand_id
1 'polypeptide(L)'
;MPGPHFKIHSPGDQFAFSHPVSETKYTLTVQKLEQQTLSQNRMDSDRWLYPTHFTTMSYTLSPEPDNDISIHDCADNDKPLEVAPATDSFSPEVQTDLACIDIIGGADEPTIILCGNNNQANLHVAYSALHFKPVSDDIEWRIEFNIIRFSKKTFLLI
;
A
#
# COMPACT_ATOMS: atom_id res chain seq x y z
N MET A 1 1.10 -3.03 15.89
CA MET A 1 2.38 -3.09 16.64
C MET A 1 3.48 -3.34 15.62
N PRO A 2 4.54 -2.52 15.59
CA PRO A 2 5.59 -2.67 14.58
C PRO A 2 6.35 -3.98 14.77
N GLY A 3 6.63 -4.66 13.66
CA GLY A 3 7.37 -5.90 13.57
C GLY A 3 8.71 -5.72 12.85
N PRO A 4 9.36 -6.82 12.45
CA PRO A 4 10.66 -6.76 11.78
C PRO A 4 10.58 -6.13 10.39
N HIS A 5 11.70 -5.55 9.98
CA HIS A 5 11.90 -5.01 8.65
C HIS A 5 12.59 -6.04 7.75
N PHE A 6 12.38 -5.93 6.45
CA PHE A 6 13.00 -6.81 5.47
C PHE A 6 13.12 -6.15 4.09
N LYS A 7 13.98 -6.70 3.25
CA LYS A 7 14.14 -6.33 1.85
C LYS A 7 14.00 -7.57 0.99
N ILE A 8 13.34 -7.41 -0.15
CA ILE A 8 13.18 -8.45 -1.17
C ILE A 8 13.53 -7.86 -2.52
N HIS A 9 14.17 -8.66 -3.36
CA HIS A 9 14.77 -8.26 -4.62
C HIS A 9 14.03 -8.88 -5.79
N SER A 10 13.53 -10.12 -5.63
CA SER A 10 12.95 -10.87 -6.73
C SER A 10 11.79 -11.80 -6.33
N PRO A 11 10.90 -12.16 -7.27
CA PRO A 11 9.94 -13.23 -7.07
C PRO A 11 10.61 -14.53 -6.60
N GLY A 12 10.03 -15.16 -5.59
CA GLY A 12 10.58 -16.36 -4.93
C GLY A 12 11.38 -16.05 -3.66
N ASP A 13 11.76 -14.79 -3.41
CA ASP A 13 12.40 -14.38 -2.17
C ASP A 13 11.49 -14.69 -0.97
N GLN A 14 12.12 -15.10 0.14
CA GLN A 14 11.41 -15.49 1.35
C GLN A 14 11.89 -14.70 2.55
N PHE A 15 10.96 -14.44 3.46
CA PHE A 15 11.24 -13.80 4.74
C PHE A 15 10.49 -14.50 5.87
N ALA A 16 11.23 -14.95 6.88
CA ALA A 16 10.67 -15.63 8.04
C ALA A 16 10.57 -14.68 9.24
N PHE A 17 9.44 -14.71 9.94
CA PHE A 17 9.21 -13.93 11.16
C PHE A 17 8.31 -14.69 12.13
N SER A 18 8.14 -14.18 13.34
CA SER A 18 7.26 -14.78 14.35
C SER A 18 6.28 -13.75 14.87
N HIS A 19 5.02 -14.17 15.01
CA HIS A 19 4.01 -13.32 15.61
C HIS A 19 4.28 -13.19 17.13
N PRO A 20 4.36 -11.97 17.66
CA PRO A 20 4.94 -11.71 18.99
C PRO A 20 4.04 -12.11 20.17
N VAL A 21 2.78 -12.50 19.92
CA VAL A 21 1.84 -12.93 20.97
C VAL A 21 1.59 -14.44 20.90
N SER A 22 1.25 -14.94 19.71
CA SER A 22 0.96 -16.35 19.47
C SER A 22 2.22 -17.20 19.25
N GLU A 23 3.38 -16.57 19.04
CA GLU A 23 4.65 -17.21 18.68
C GLU A 23 4.61 -18.01 17.37
N THR A 24 3.52 -17.92 16.61
CA THR A 24 3.37 -18.57 15.30
C THR A 24 4.46 -18.06 14.36
N LYS A 25 5.19 -19.01 13.76
CA LYS A 25 6.21 -18.71 12.75
C LYS A 25 5.56 -18.61 11.39
N TYR A 26 5.80 -17.50 10.70
CA TYR A 26 5.33 -17.25 9.36
C TYR A 26 6.49 -17.21 8.39
N THR A 27 6.26 -17.70 7.19
CA THR A 27 7.12 -17.51 6.03
C THR A 27 6.36 -16.73 4.98
N LEU A 28 6.85 -15.54 4.68
CA LEU A 28 6.44 -14.77 3.52
C LEU A 28 7.18 -15.29 2.30
N THR A 29 6.47 -15.52 1.20
CA THR A 29 7.07 -15.80 -0.11
C THR A 29 6.59 -14.81 -1.14
N VAL A 30 7.52 -14.07 -1.75
CA VAL A 30 7.23 -13.10 -2.79
C VAL A 30 6.79 -13.84 -4.05
N GLN A 31 5.65 -13.46 -4.60
CA GLN A 31 5.12 -14.00 -5.86
C GLN A 31 5.42 -13.07 -7.03
N LYS A 32 5.30 -11.74 -6.82
CA LYS A 32 5.58 -10.72 -7.84
C LYS A 32 6.03 -9.41 -7.20
N LEU A 33 6.84 -8.67 -7.95
CA LEU A 33 7.22 -7.29 -7.66
C LEU A 33 7.12 -6.49 -8.95
N GLU A 34 6.21 -5.51 -9.00
CA GLU A 34 5.88 -4.78 -10.23
C GLU A 34 5.82 -3.27 -9.97
N GLN A 35 6.54 -2.49 -10.78
CA GLN A 35 6.41 -1.03 -10.78
C GLN A 35 5.13 -0.62 -11.49
N GLN A 36 4.39 0.29 -10.88
CA GLN A 36 3.09 0.78 -11.32
C GLN A 36 3.11 2.31 -11.36
N THR A 37 2.25 2.88 -12.18
CA THR A 37 2.09 4.34 -12.31
C THR A 37 0.60 4.68 -12.30
N LEU A 38 0.17 5.52 -11.38
CA LEU A 38 -1.20 6.04 -11.34
C LEU A 38 -1.43 7.03 -12.49
N SER A 39 -2.58 6.92 -13.15
CA SER A 39 -3.04 7.94 -14.09
C SER A 39 -3.39 9.22 -13.33
N GLN A 40 -2.75 10.33 -13.70
CA GLN A 40 -3.19 11.65 -13.24
C GLN A 40 -4.31 12.16 -14.14
N ASN A 41 -5.55 12.10 -13.66
CA ASN A 41 -6.62 12.91 -14.24
C ASN A 41 -6.42 14.36 -13.82
N ARG A 42 -5.97 15.19 -14.76
CA ARG A 42 -5.88 16.63 -14.56
C ARG A 42 -7.27 17.23 -14.71
N MET A 43 -8.05 17.27 -13.64
CA MET A 43 -9.23 18.11 -13.59
C MET A 43 -9.06 19.14 -12.46
N ASP A 44 -9.13 20.40 -12.88
CA ASP A 44 -9.45 21.64 -12.17
C ASP A 44 -8.48 22.26 -11.16
N SER A 45 -7.29 21.69 -10.93
CA SER A 45 -6.19 22.50 -10.41
C SER A 45 -4.82 21.98 -10.84
N ASP A 46 -4.26 22.55 -11.91
CA ASP A 46 -2.82 22.47 -12.28
C ASP A 46 -1.91 23.08 -11.19
N ARG A 47 -2.44 23.36 -9.99
CA ARG A 47 -1.70 23.88 -8.85
C ARG A 47 -0.81 22.84 -8.21
N TRP A 48 -1.22 21.58 -8.17
CA TRP A 48 -0.50 20.53 -7.44
C TRP A 48 -0.10 19.38 -8.35
N LEU A 49 1.18 19.02 -8.29
CA LEU A 49 1.70 17.79 -8.87
C LEU A 49 1.82 16.74 -7.77
N TYR A 50 1.19 15.58 -7.96
CA TYR A 50 1.21 14.47 -7.00
C TYR A 50 2.18 13.37 -7.46
N PRO A 51 2.83 12.64 -6.54
CA PRO A 51 3.59 11.47 -6.92
C PRO A 51 2.66 10.35 -7.43
N THR A 52 3.14 9.58 -8.40
CA THR A 52 2.31 8.57 -9.11
C THR A 52 2.96 7.21 -9.23
N HIS A 53 4.27 7.12 -9.03
CA HIS A 53 5.01 5.87 -9.17
C HIS A 53 5.04 5.12 -7.84
N PHE A 54 4.74 3.83 -7.87
CA PHE A 54 4.82 2.95 -6.72
C PHE A 54 5.13 1.52 -7.19
N THR A 55 5.42 0.63 -6.26
CA THR A 55 5.68 -0.77 -6.52
C THR A 55 4.69 -1.63 -5.75
N THR A 56 4.13 -2.63 -6.41
CA THR A 56 3.27 -3.64 -5.78
C THR A 56 4.06 -4.90 -5.50
N MET A 57 3.97 -5.41 -4.28
CA MET A 57 4.46 -6.73 -3.91
C MET A 57 3.29 -7.67 -3.71
N SER A 58 3.16 -8.69 -4.56
CA SER A 58 2.24 -9.80 -4.34
C SER A 58 2.97 -10.91 -3.59
N TYR A 59 2.38 -11.45 -2.54
CA TYR A 59 3.03 -12.43 -1.66
C TYR A 59 2.02 -13.42 -1.07
N THR A 60 2.54 -14.54 -0.60
CA THR A 60 1.79 -15.51 0.22
C THR A 60 2.40 -15.58 1.61
N LEU A 61 1.58 -15.94 2.61
CA LEU A 61 2.01 -16.25 3.96
C LEU A 61 1.73 -17.71 4.29
N SER A 62 2.68 -18.37 4.95
CA SER A 62 2.50 -19.73 5.45
C SER A 62 2.90 -19.79 6.93
N PRO A 63 2.00 -20.17 7.85
CA PRO A 63 0.57 -20.46 7.61
C PRO A 63 -0.23 -19.20 7.21
N GLU A 64 -1.48 -19.38 6.79
CA GLU A 64 -2.38 -18.26 6.47
C GLU A 64 -2.75 -17.48 7.75
N PRO A 65 -2.71 -16.13 7.75
CA PRO A 65 -3.04 -15.33 8.92
C PRO A 65 -4.54 -15.01 9.06
N ASP A 66 -5.01 -14.78 10.29
CA ASP A 66 -6.40 -14.39 10.61
C ASP A 66 -6.60 -12.86 10.53
N ASN A 67 -6.00 -12.18 9.54
CA ASN A 67 -5.93 -10.71 9.36
C ASN A 67 -5.17 -9.92 10.46
N ASP A 68 -4.39 -10.61 11.27
CA ASP A 68 -3.57 -10.01 12.33
C ASP A 68 -2.23 -9.46 11.83
N ILE A 69 -1.96 -9.52 10.51
CA ILE A 69 -0.69 -9.13 9.90
C ILE A 69 -0.94 -8.24 8.67
N SER A 70 -0.27 -7.10 8.63
CA SER A 70 -0.15 -6.24 7.44
C SER A 70 1.31 -5.95 7.11
N ILE A 71 1.56 -5.48 5.88
CA ILE A 71 2.91 -5.13 5.40
C ILE A 71 2.86 -3.73 4.82
N HIS A 72 3.83 -2.91 5.21
CA HIS A 72 3.93 -1.52 4.78
C HIS A 72 5.35 -1.20 4.33
N ASP A 73 5.48 -0.25 3.42
CA ASP A 73 6.77 0.38 3.13
C ASP A 73 7.24 1.20 4.35
N CYS A 74 8.55 1.20 4.59
CA CYS A 74 9.18 2.05 5.58
C CYS A 74 9.39 3.49 5.10
N ALA A 75 9.37 3.72 3.78
CA ALA A 75 9.48 5.05 3.20
C ALA A 75 8.19 5.87 3.35
N ASP A 76 8.34 7.19 3.43
CA ASP A 76 7.23 8.12 3.33
C ASP A 76 6.91 8.41 1.85
N ASN A 77 5.65 8.74 1.58
CA ASN A 77 5.25 9.27 0.28
C ASN A 77 5.96 10.61 0.02
N ASP A 78 6.35 10.84 -1.24
CA ASP A 78 6.76 12.16 -1.68
C ASP A 78 5.60 13.15 -1.44
N LYS A 79 5.94 14.36 -0.96
CA LYS A 79 4.92 15.38 -0.72
C LYS A 79 4.51 16.01 -2.06
N PRO A 80 3.21 16.27 -2.28
CA PRO A 80 2.76 17.00 -3.46
C PRO A 80 3.51 18.32 -3.63
N LEU A 81 3.83 18.67 -4.88
CA LEU A 81 4.55 19.89 -5.23
C LEU A 81 3.58 20.94 -5.77
N GLU A 82 3.67 22.16 -5.27
CA GLU A 82 2.91 23.29 -5.82
C GLU A 82 3.62 23.81 -7.08
N VAL A 83 2.93 23.82 -8.22
CA VAL A 83 3.49 24.17 -9.55
C VAL A 83 2.82 25.37 -10.21
N ALA A 84 1.71 25.88 -9.66
CA ALA A 84 1.13 27.17 -10.04
C ALA A 84 1.03 28.08 -8.81
N PRO A 85 1.38 29.38 -8.91
CA PRO A 85 1.21 30.31 -7.81
C PRO A 85 -0.26 30.43 -7.45
N ALA A 86 -0.56 30.52 -6.15
CA ALA A 86 -1.89 30.85 -5.67
C ALA A 86 -2.33 32.18 -6.31
N THR A 87 -3.25 32.11 -7.27
CA THR A 87 -3.93 33.31 -7.73
C THR A 87 -4.70 33.83 -6.52
N ASP A 88 -4.21 34.92 -5.95
CA ASP A 88 -4.80 35.58 -4.78
C ASP A 88 -6.11 36.27 -5.22
N SER A 89 -7.12 35.48 -5.59
CA SER A 89 -8.46 35.96 -5.81
C SER A 89 -9.28 35.60 -4.57
N PHE A 90 -9.38 36.57 -3.66
CA PHE A 90 -10.40 36.59 -2.62
C PHE A 90 -11.79 36.40 -3.25
N SER A 91 -12.25 35.16 -3.34
CA SER A 91 -13.65 34.79 -3.55
C SER A 91 -13.89 33.46 -2.86
N PRO A 92 -14.87 33.36 -1.94
CA PRO A 92 -15.09 32.15 -1.18
C PRO A 92 -15.91 31.18 -2.02
N GLU A 93 -15.24 30.36 -2.83
CA GLU A 93 -15.86 29.15 -3.37
C GLU A 93 -15.35 27.97 -2.56
N VAL A 94 -16.19 27.56 -1.60
CA VAL A 94 -16.06 26.27 -0.93
C VAL A 94 -16.30 25.21 -2.00
N GLN A 95 -15.21 24.71 -2.59
CA GLN A 95 -15.23 23.43 -3.26
C GLN A 95 -14.30 22.52 -2.47
N THR A 96 -14.93 21.67 -1.66
CA THR A 96 -14.28 20.53 -1.02
C THR A 96 -13.93 19.54 -2.13
N ASP A 97 -12.85 19.83 -2.84
CA ASP A 97 -12.49 19.11 -4.05
C ASP A 97 -11.63 17.90 -3.66
N LEU A 98 -12.32 16.77 -3.48
CA LEU A 98 -11.71 15.45 -3.39
C LEU A 98 -11.06 15.16 -4.73
N ALA A 99 -9.73 15.32 -4.81
CA ALA A 99 -8.95 14.79 -5.91
C ALA A 99 -9.06 13.25 -5.89
N CYS A 100 -10.04 12.72 -6.60
CA CYS A 100 -10.17 11.29 -6.83
C CYS A 100 -9.07 10.87 -7.81
N ILE A 101 -8.08 10.12 -7.33
CA ILE A 101 -7.17 9.40 -8.21
C ILE A 101 -7.97 8.22 -8.79
N ASP A 102 -8.62 8.47 -9.91
CA ASP A 102 -9.37 7.45 -10.64
C ASP A 102 -8.43 6.61 -11.51
N ILE A 103 -8.56 5.29 -11.38
CA ILE A 103 -7.91 4.29 -12.23
C ILE A 103 -8.64 4.30 -13.58
N ILE A 104 -8.08 4.96 -14.60
CA ILE A 104 -8.69 4.93 -15.93
C ILE A 104 -8.24 3.67 -16.67
N GLY A 105 -9.15 2.71 -16.79
CA GLY A 105 -9.03 1.57 -17.70
C GLY A 105 -9.29 2.02 -19.15
N GLY A 106 -8.24 2.12 -19.95
CA GLY A 106 -8.31 2.52 -21.35
C GLY A 106 -7.28 1.81 -22.22
N ALA A 107 -7.69 0.68 -22.80
CA ALA A 107 -7.24 0.03 -24.04
C ALA A 107 -5.84 0.38 -24.61
N ASP A 108 -4.79 -0.20 -24.03
CA ASP A 108 -3.67 -0.89 -24.72
C ASP A 108 -2.82 -1.55 -23.63
N GLU A 109 -3.38 -2.65 -23.09
CA GLU A 109 -2.88 -3.59 -22.06
C GLU A 109 -1.71 -3.14 -21.16
N PRO A 110 -1.94 -2.27 -20.16
CA PRO A 110 -1.33 -2.44 -18.86
C PRO A 110 -2.25 -3.35 -18.04
N THR A 111 -1.79 -4.55 -17.72
CA THR A 111 -2.47 -5.43 -16.76
C THR A 111 -2.45 -4.74 -15.40
N ILE A 112 -3.44 -3.88 -15.15
CA ILE A 112 -3.80 -3.44 -13.82
C ILE A 112 -4.30 -4.71 -13.15
N ILE A 113 -3.47 -5.34 -12.31
CA ILE A 113 -3.94 -6.36 -11.38
C ILE A 113 -4.73 -5.61 -10.28
N LEU A 114 -5.87 -5.07 -10.68
CA LEU A 114 -7.01 -4.86 -9.81
C LEU A 114 -7.43 -6.28 -9.44
N CYS A 115 -7.08 -6.68 -8.21
CA CYS A 115 -7.55 -7.85 -7.49
C CYS A 115 -8.74 -8.56 -8.18
N GLY A 116 -8.47 -9.60 -8.97
CA GLY A 116 -9.49 -10.07 -9.90
C GLY A 116 -9.16 -11.28 -10.77
N ASN A 117 -8.44 -12.28 -10.25
CA ASN A 117 -8.78 -13.70 -10.45
C ASN A 117 -7.89 -14.57 -9.53
N ASN A 118 -8.16 -14.56 -8.22
CA ASN A 118 -7.45 -15.40 -7.26
C ASN A 118 -7.86 -16.88 -7.42
N ASN A 119 -7.32 -17.55 -8.44
CA ASN A 119 -7.30 -19.01 -8.49
C ASN A 119 -6.23 -19.61 -7.55
N GLN A 120 -5.49 -18.77 -6.82
CA GLN A 120 -4.66 -19.15 -5.69
C GLN A 120 -5.30 -18.55 -4.42
N ALA A 121 -5.91 -19.40 -3.60
CA ALA A 121 -6.20 -19.04 -2.21
C ALA A 121 -4.90 -18.51 -1.58
N ASN A 122 -4.98 -17.44 -0.77
CA ASN A 122 -3.88 -16.89 0.06
C ASN A 122 -2.91 -15.91 -0.63
N LEU A 123 -3.28 -15.31 -1.77
CA LEU A 123 -2.48 -14.24 -2.38
C LEU A 123 -2.83 -12.87 -1.77
N HIS A 124 -1.84 -12.20 -1.20
CA HIS A 124 -1.94 -10.86 -0.63
C HIS A 124 -1.13 -9.85 -1.46
N VAL A 125 -1.43 -8.56 -1.29
CA VAL A 125 -0.75 -7.45 -1.98
C VAL A 125 -0.39 -6.35 -0.99
N ALA A 126 0.85 -5.87 -1.08
CA ALA A 126 1.35 -4.68 -0.39
C ALA A 126 1.79 -3.62 -1.41
N TYR A 127 1.74 -2.35 -1.01
CA TYR A 127 2.03 -1.20 -1.85
C TYR A 127 3.17 -0.38 -1.25
N SER A 128 4.11 0.03 -2.09
CA SER A 128 5.17 0.96 -1.68
C SER A 128 4.60 2.37 -1.47
N ALA A 129 5.41 3.24 -0.87
CA ALA A 129 5.17 4.66 -0.92
C ALA A 129 5.13 5.18 -2.36
N LEU A 130 4.38 6.27 -2.57
CA LEU A 130 4.29 6.98 -3.84
C LEU A 130 5.47 7.94 -4.01
N HIS A 131 6.07 7.89 -5.20
CA HIS A 131 7.18 8.75 -5.59
C HIS A 131 6.93 9.46 -6.93
N PHE A 132 7.60 10.58 -7.15
CA PHE A 132 7.59 11.28 -8.45
C PHE A 132 8.38 10.56 -9.53
N LYS A 133 9.25 9.63 -9.15
CA LYS A 133 10.05 8.81 -10.06
C LYS A 133 10.00 7.36 -9.61
N PRO A 134 10.13 6.39 -10.53
CA PRO A 134 10.30 4.99 -10.15
C PRO A 134 11.51 4.82 -9.21
N VAL A 135 11.33 4.02 -8.16
CA VAL A 135 12.41 3.66 -7.22
C VAL A 135 13.18 2.48 -7.79
N SER A 136 14.48 2.65 -7.97
CA SER A 136 15.39 1.59 -8.49
C SER A 136 15.99 0.71 -7.39
N ASP A 137 16.02 1.22 -6.16
CA ASP A 137 16.62 0.53 -5.02
C ASP A 137 15.62 -0.43 -4.37
N ASP A 138 16.12 -1.40 -3.62
CA ASP A 138 15.26 -2.34 -2.89
C ASP A 138 14.46 -1.62 -1.80
N ILE A 139 13.15 -1.82 -1.86
CA ILE A 139 12.20 -1.27 -0.89
C ILE A 139 12.36 -2.00 0.45
N GLU A 140 12.46 -1.22 1.52
CA GLU A 140 12.43 -1.74 2.88
C GLU A 140 10.99 -1.83 3.36
N TRP A 141 10.53 -3.06 3.57
CA TRP A 141 9.19 -3.36 4.07
C TRP A 141 9.22 -3.63 5.57
N ARG A 142 8.10 -3.37 6.24
CA ARG A 142 7.88 -3.67 7.66
C ARG A 142 6.62 -4.51 7.82
N ILE A 143 6.73 -5.56 8.63
CA ILE A 143 5.59 -6.31 9.14
C ILE A 143 4.89 -5.49 10.25
N GLU A 144 3.57 -5.41 10.23
CA GLU A 144 2.78 -4.82 11.30
C GLU A 144 1.75 -5.82 11.84
N PHE A 145 1.67 -5.92 13.17
CA PHE A 145 0.78 -6.84 13.87
C PHE A 145 -0.46 -6.12 14.39
N ASN A 146 -1.65 -6.53 13.94
CA ASN A 146 -2.95 -6.01 14.36
C ASN A 146 -3.43 -6.74 15.63
N ILE A 147 -2.81 -6.41 16.76
CA ILE A 147 -3.10 -7.06 18.04
C ILE A 147 -4.26 -6.37 18.74
N ILE A 148 -5.42 -7.03 18.78
CA ILE A 148 -6.54 -6.60 19.64
C ILE A 148 -6.22 -7.00 21.09
N ARG A 149 -5.86 -6.03 21.92
CA ARG A 149 -5.47 -6.26 23.33
C ARG A 149 -6.62 -6.57 24.29
N PHE A 150 -7.87 -6.50 23.84
CA PHE A 150 -9.03 -6.73 24.69
C PHE A 150 -9.97 -7.75 24.07
N SER A 151 -10.19 -8.89 24.74
CA SER A 151 -11.39 -9.67 24.49
C SER A 151 -12.59 -8.86 24.98
N LYS A 152 -13.66 -8.78 24.17
CA LYS A 152 -14.96 -8.29 24.66
C LYS A 152 -15.40 -9.23 25.78
N LYS A 153 -15.15 -8.85 27.04
CA LYS A 153 -15.75 -9.52 28.19
C LYS A 153 -17.21 -9.09 28.26
N THR A 154 -18.10 -10.03 27.96
CA THR A 154 -19.52 -9.88 28.25
C THR A 154 -19.71 -10.09 29.74
N PHE A 155 -20.04 -9.02 30.47
CA PHE A 155 -20.45 -9.11 31.86
C PHE A 155 -21.98 -9.26 31.89
N LEU A 156 -22.47 -10.31 32.56
CA LEU A 156 -23.87 -10.38 32.96
C LEU A 156 -24.05 -9.43 34.15
N LEU A 157 -24.90 -8.40 34.00
CA LEU A 157 -25.40 -7.67 35.16
C LEU A 157 -26.34 -8.61 35.93
N ILE A 158 -26.03 -8.81 37.21
CA ILE A 158 -26.86 -9.50 38.20
C ILE A 158 -27.76 -8.46 38.87
#